data_AF-A0A7R9QLD6-F1
#
_entry.id   AF-A0A7R9QLD6-F1
#
_cell.length_a   1.000
_cell.length_b   1.000
_cell.length_c   1.000
_cell.angle_alpha   90.00
_cell.angle_beta   90.00
_cell.angle_gamma   90.00
#
_symmetry.space_group_name_H-M   'P 1'
#
loop_
_entity.id
_entity.type
_entity.pdbx_description
1 polymer ?
#
loop_
_entity_poly.entity_id
_entity_poly.type
_entity_poly.pdbx_seq_one_letter_code
_entity_poly.pdbx_strand_id
1 'polypeptide(L)' 'MDGCIKLCDFGLAKEVPNCDPFLMSKAKHTADVGTVDYMAPEAQTNEYNHLIDIYRLKQTENITKLPMN' A
#
# COMPACT_ATOMS: atom_id res chain seq x y z
N MET A 1 -16.52 -1.34 -22.39
CA MET A 1 -15.68 -1.37 -21.17
C MET A 1 -16.56 -1.90 -20.05
N ASP A 2 -16.20 -3.04 -19.48
CA ASP A 2 -17.14 -3.92 -18.76
C ASP A 2 -17.23 -3.55 -17.27
N GLY A 3 -16.94 -2.30 -16.91
CA GLY A 3 -16.99 -1.80 -15.53
C GLY A 3 -15.98 -2.40 -14.55
N CYS A 4 -15.06 -3.25 -15.02
CA CYS A 4 -14.07 -3.91 -14.17
C CYS A 4 -12.95 -2.96 -13.74
N ILE A 5 -12.78 -2.79 -12.42
CA ILE A 5 -11.65 -2.08 -11.83
C ILE A 5 -10.42 -3.00 -11.85
N LYS A 6 -9.30 -2.48 -12.35
CA LYS A 6 -8.02 -3.18 -12.42
C LYS A 6 -6.97 -2.35 -11.71
N LEU A 7 -6.14 -2.99 -10.89
CA LEU A 7 -4.95 -2.35 -10.33
C LEU A 7 -3.98 -2.03 -11.48
N CYS A 8 -3.41 -0.83 -11.44
CA CYS A 8 -2.44 -0.36 -12.42
C CYS A 8 -1.27 0.33 -11.69
N ASP A 9 -0.17 0.53 -12.42
CA ASP A 9 1.11 1.03 -11.89
C ASP A 9 1.76 0.11 -10.83
N PHE A 10 2.73 -0.69 -11.31
CA PHE A 10 3.56 -1.56 -10.47
C PHE A 10 5.02 -1.11 -10.44
N GLY A 11 5.32 0.16 -10.79
CA GLY A 11 6.69 0.67 -10.86
C GLY A 11 7.43 0.69 -9.52
N LEU A 12 6.67 0.64 -8.41
CA LEU A 12 7.17 0.59 -7.03
C LEU A 12 6.91 -0.76 -6.35
N ALA A 13 6.37 -1.74 -7.07
CA ALA A 13 6.11 -3.06 -6.51
C ALA A 13 7.43 -3.75 -6.14
N LYS A 14 7.43 -4.46 -5.01
CA LYS A 14 8.58 -5.21 -4.52
C LYS A 14 8.16 -6.60 -4.09
N GLU A 15 8.96 -7.59 -4.45
CA GLU A 15 8.76 -8.96 -3.98
C GLU A 15 8.92 -9.03 -2.45
N VAL A 16 7.95 -9.69 -1.80
CA VAL A 16 8.01 -10.01 -0.38
C VAL A 16 8.50 -11.45 -0.26
N PRO A 17 9.72 -11.70 0.25
CA PRO A 17 10.24 -13.05 0.40
C PRO A 17 9.36 -13.84 1.36
N ASN A 18 9.04 -15.09 1.00
CA ASN A 18 8.13 -15.95 1.77
C ASN A 18 6.77 -15.28 1.99
N CYS A 19 5.99 -15.12 0.91
CA CYS A 19 4.59 -14.64 0.88
C CYS A 19 3.61 -15.46 1.74
N ASP A 20 3.93 -15.68 3.00
CA ASP A 20 3.00 -16.13 4.02
C ASP A 20 2.18 -14.91 4.45
N PRO A 21 0.87 -14.86 4.11
CA PRO A 21 0.03 -13.71 4.44
C PRO A 21 -0.15 -13.52 5.96
N PHE A 22 0.20 -14.52 6.77
CA PHE A 22 0.18 -14.47 8.23
C PHE A 22 1.54 -14.09 8.83
N LEU A 23 2.59 -13.94 8.02
CA LEU A 23 3.91 -13.55 8.51
C LEU A 23 3.90 -12.08 8.92
N MET A 24 3.92 -11.84 10.22
CA MET A 24 3.92 -10.49 10.80
C MET A 24 5.33 -9.90 10.95
N SER A 25 6.38 -10.60 10.50
CA SER A 25 7.74 -10.07 10.56
C SER A 25 7.89 -8.87 9.62
N LYS A 26 8.66 -7.88 10.07
CA LYS A 26 9.03 -6.71 9.27
C LYS A 26 10.37 -6.97 8.60
N ALA A 27 10.54 -6.43 7.41
CA ALA A 27 11.82 -6.43 6.71
C ALA A 27 12.24 -4.99 6.40
N LYS A 28 13.53 -4.84 6.08
CA LYS A 28 14.08 -3.53 5.70
C LYS A 28 13.75 -3.24 4.24
N HIS A 29 13.07 -2.12 4.00
CA HIS A 29 12.66 -1.65 2.69
C HIS A 29 13.01 -0.17 2.49
N THR A 30 12.69 0.37 1.30
CA THR A 30 12.90 1.80 1.01
C THR A 30 11.75 2.59 1.64
N ALA A 31 12.08 3.54 2.52
CA ALA A 31 11.08 4.45 3.11
C ALA A 31 10.62 5.52 2.10
N ASP A 32 9.48 6.15 2.39
CA ASP A 32 8.95 7.30 1.64
C ASP A 32 8.70 7.03 0.14
N VAL A 33 8.32 5.79 -0.18
CA VAL A 33 8.01 5.36 -1.55
C VAL A 33 6.50 5.27 -1.76
N GLY A 34 5.97 6.09 -2.66
CA GLY A 34 4.56 6.12 -3.02
C GLY A 34 3.89 7.48 -2.79
N THR A 35 2.56 7.50 -2.82
CA THR A 35 1.77 8.73 -2.60
C THR A 35 1.49 8.91 -1.10
N VAL A 36 2.02 9.99 -0.52
CA VAL A 36 2.02 10.26 0.94
C VAL A 36 0.63 10.15 1.58
N ASP A 37 -0.41 10.70 0.95
CA ASP A 37 -1.78 10.72 1.53
C ASP A 37 -2.43 9.34 1.68
N TYR A 38 -1.88 8.32 1.00
CA TYR A 38 -2.36 6.94 1.04
C TYR A 38 -1.40 6.02 1.80
N MET A 39 -0.26 6.55 2.26
CA MET A 39 0.83 5.78 2.82
C MET A 39 0.55 5.43 4.29
N ALA A 40 0.84 4.19 4.67
CA ALA A 40 0.79 3.79 6.07
C ALA A 40 1.89 4.51 6.87
N PRO A 41 1.64 4.89 8.14
CA PRO A 41 2.65 5.60 8.94
C PRO A 41 3.94 4.79 9.10
N GLU A 42 3.85 3.46 9.20
CA GLU A 42 5.03 2.59 9.27
C GLU A 42 5.83 2.52 7.95
N ALA A 43 5.23 2.82 6.80
CA ALA A 43 5.93 2.89 5.51
C ALA A 43 6.77 4.17 5.35
N GLN A 44 6.57 5.16 6.22
CA GLN A 44 7.49 6.31 6.38
C GLN A 44 8.77 5.91 7.13
N THR A 45 8.78 4.72 7.73
CA THR A 45 9.98 4.09 8.25
C THR A 45 10.52 3.09 7.23
N ASN A 46 11.74 2.63 7.42
CA ASN A 46 12.33 1.61 6.55
C ASN A 46 12.03 0.17 7.01
N GLU A 47 11.17 -0.04 8.00
CA GLU A 47 10.85 -1.37 8.55
C GLU A 47 9.34 -1.64 8.53
N TYR A 48 8.91 -2.39 7.52
CA TYR A 48 7.50 -2.70 7.30
C TYR A 48 7.32 -4.06 6.61
N ASN A 49 6.06 -4.45 6.39
CA ASN A 49 5.67 -5.68 5.70
C ASN A 49 4.49 -5.39 4.75
N HIS A 50 3.85 -6.44 4.22
CA HIS A 50 2.73 -6.34 3.27
C HIS A 50 1.48 -5.62 3.79
N LEU A 51 1.36 -5.38 5.10
CA LEU A 51 0.20 -4.72 5.69
C LEU A 51 0.07 -3.24 5.27
N ILE A 52 1.15 -2.62 4.77
CA ILE A 52 1.11 -1.24 4.28
C ILE A 52 0.15 -1.08 3.09
N ASP A 53 -0.02 -2.11 2.27
CA ASP A 53 -0.95 -2.09 1.14
C ASP A 53 -2.41 -2.23 1.60
N ILE A 54 -2.65 -2.94 2.71
CA ILE A 54 -3.98 -3.03 3.33
C ILE A 54 -4.41 -1.68 3.90
N TYR A 55 -3.49 -0.96 4.56
CA TYR A 55 -3.74 0.41 5.00
C TYR A 55 -4.08 1.31 3.80
N ARG A 56 -3.28 1.24 2.73
CA ARG A 56 -3.47 2.03 1.51
C ARG A 56 -4.84 1.81 0.87
N LEU A 57 -5.30 0.56 0.80
CA LEU A 57 -6.64 0.22 0.29
C LEU A 57 -7.71 0.90 1.14
N LYS A 58 -7.60 0.83 2.47
CA LYS A 58 -8.59 1.46 3.36
C LYS A 58 -8.59 2.98 3.24
N GLN A 59 -7.41 3.58 3.15
CA GLN A 59 -7.27 5.02 3.01
C GLN A 59 -7.82 5.52 1.67
N THR A 60 -7.66 4.73 0.60
CA THR A 60 -8.24 5.03 -0.72
C THR A 60 -9.77 5.08 -0.66
N GLU A 61 -10.42 4.15 0.04
CA GLU A 61 -11.87 4.19 0.28
C GLU A 61 -12.31 5.45 1.04
N ASN A 62 -11.50 5.92 2.00
CA ASN A 62 -11.84 7.11 2.79
C ASN A 62 -11.74 8.38 1.95
N ILE A 63 -10.66 8.53 1.18
CA ILE A 63 -10.43 9.72 0.34
C ILE A 63 -11.47 9.83 -0.78
N THR A 64 -11.81 8.71 -1.41
CA THR A 64 -12.81 8.68 -2.51
C THR A 64 -14.24 8.98 -2.05
N LYS A 65 -14.51 8.92 -0.75
CA LYS A 65 -15.81 9.30 -0.15
C LYS A 65 -15.89 10.78 0.22
N LEU A 66 -14.78 11.52 0.17
CA LEU A 66 -14.80 12.96 0.39
C LEU A 66 -15.43 13.64 -0.83
N PRO A 67 -16.29 14.66 -0.65
CA PRO A 67 -16.81 15.43 -1.77
C PRO A 67 -15.63 16.06 -2.52
N MET A 68 -15.60 15.89 -3.84
CA MET A 68 -14.70 16.69 -4.67
C MET A 68 -15.19 18.13 -4.65
N ASN A 69 -14.43 19.00 -4.01
CA ASN A 69 -14.67 20.45 -4.00
C ASN A 69 -14.48 21.05 -5.40
#